data_AF-A0A0Q5BVF1-F1
#
_entry.id   AF-A0A0Q5BVF1-F1
#
_cell.length_a   1.000
_cell.length_b   1.000
_cell.length_c   1.000
_cell.angle_alpha   90.00
_cell.angle_beta   90.00
_cell.angle_gamma   90.00
#
_symmetry.space_group_name_H-M   'P 1'
#
loop_
_entity.id
_entity.type
_entity.pdbx_description
1 polymer ?
#
loop_
_entity_poly.entity_id
_entity_poly.type
_entity_poly.pdbx_seq_one_letter_code
_entity_poly.pdbx_strand_id
1 'polypeptide(L)'
;MAATIDDILFYGWSLWATERGADGLLLDAVRVPMDEWTTDQDGHILVHGEIVKDDKSVILIPGDGSSLLADNADALRSARNMEQTWSSRVRSPIPLLEVHDLSEEGMSQPEAEEYVKNVAKARQNPDGQAVIYTPSTIQLITHGEKATDLFVSGRNESRLDIAGILGLPASQIDASQAQASLTYATQQSEQDALTDRLSAWTEPIEARLSLDDVVPRGTHVAFEFSASTLSTGTPRED
;
A
#
# COMPACT_ATOMS: atom_id res chain seq x y z
N MET A 1 -16.67 -9.71 4.56
CA MET A 1 -16.52 -8.77 3.43
C MET A 1 -15.30 -7.86 3.55
N ALA A 2 -15.17 -6.99 4.55
CA ALA A 2 -14.00 -6.10 4.64
C ALA A 2 -12.64 -6.84 4.55
N ALA A 3 -12.47 -7.91 5.33
CA ALA A 3 -11.26 -8.74 5.27
C ALA A 3 -11.04 -9.44 3.91
N THR A 4 -12.11 -9.71 3.17
CA THR A 4 -12.04 -10.30 1.81
C THR A 4 -11.50 -9.28 0.80
N ILE A 5 -11.93 -8.02 0.94
CA ILE A 5 -11.42 -6.92 0.12
C ILE A 5 -9.94 -6.68 0.45
N ASP A 6 -9.56 -6.68 1.74
CA ASP A 6 -8.15 -6.55 2.14
C ASP A 6 -7.29 -7.67 1.53
N ASP A 7 -7.74 -8.92 1.59
CA ASP A 7 -7.04 -10.05 1.00
C ASP A 7 -6.83 -9.87 -0.50
N ILE A 8 -7.89 -9.52 -1.22
CA ILE A 8 -7.85 -9.27 -2.66
C ILE A 8 -6.90 -8.12 -2.97
N LEU A 9 -6.97 -7.03 -2.21
CA LEU A 9 -6.15 -5.86 -2.41
C LEU A 9 -4.65 -6.15 -2.22
N PHE A 10 -4.30 -6.82 -1.12
CA PHE A 10 -2.90 -7.05 -0.77
C PHE A 10 -2.31 -8.28 -1.46
N TYR A 11 -3.07 -9.35 -1.61
CA TYR A 11 -2.60 -10.66 -2.06
C TYR A 11 -3.19 -11.11 -3.40
N GLY A 12 -4.21 -10.43 -3.92
CA GLY A 12 -4.87 -10.76 -5.19
C GLY A 12 -5.92 -11.88 -5.09
N TRP A 13 -6.06 -12.51 -3.92
CA TRP A 13 -6.92 -13.68 -3.72
C TRP A 13 -7.46 -13.72 -2.29
N SER A 14 -8.67 -14.23 -2.10
CA SER A 14 -9.23 -14.55 -0.77
C SER A 14 -9.88 -15.93 -0.78
N LEU A 15 -9.81 -16.64 0.34
CA LEU A 15 -10.40 -17.98 0.49
C LEU A 15 -11.51 -17.95 1.54
N TRP A 16 -12.66 -18.53 1.22
CA TRP A 16 -13.73 -18.77 2.18
C TRP A 16 -13.87 -20.28 2.41
N ALA A 17 -14.00 -20.69 3.67
CA ALA A 17 -14.47 -22.02 4.05
C ALA A 17 -16.00 -22.01 4.10
N THR A 18 -16.64 -23.07 3.63
CA THR A 18 -18.09 -23.11 3.48
C THR A 18 -18.72 -24.24 4.26
N GLU A 19 -19.89 -23.97 4.84
CA GLU A 19 -20.80 -24.98 5.36
C GLU A 19 -21.96 -25.19 4.38
N ARG A 20 -22.29 -26.45 4.08
CA ARG A 20 -23.36 -26.80 3.14
C ARG A 20 -24.37 -27.73 3.76
N GLY A 21 -25.63 -27.57 3.35
CA GLY A 21 -26.74 -28.41 3.77
C GLY A 21 -26.71 -29.79 3.11
N ALA A 22 -27.61 -30.67 3.55
CA ALA A 22 -27.76 -32.01 2.98
C ALA A 22 -28.19 -32.01 1.50
N ASP A 23 -28.77 -30.90 1.04
CA ASP A 23 -29.14 -30.62 -0.35
C ASP A 23 -27.97 -30.06 -1.19
N GLY A 24 -26.80 -29.83 -0.57
CA GLY A 24 -25.60 -29.28 -1.20
C GLY A 24 -25.62 -27.76 -1.37
N LEU A 25 -26.67 -27.08 -0.88
CA LEU A 25 -26.75 -25.62 -0.91
C LEU A 25 -25.85 -25.01 0.15
N LEU A 26 -25.30 -23.84 -0.15
CA LEU A 26 -24.46 -23.07 0.76
C LEU A 26 -25.32 -22.54 1.93
N LEU A 27 -24.93 -22.86 3.16
CA LEU A 27 -25.59 -22.38 4.39
C LEU A 27 -24.81 -21.21 5.00
N ASP A 28 -23.49 -21.34 5.07
CA ASP A 28 -22.61 -20.32 5.63
C ASP A 28 -21.23 -20.33 4.93
N ALA A 29 -20.54 -19.20 5.00
CA ALA A 29 -19.18 -19.06 4.50
C ALA A 29 -18.38 -18.07 5.36
N VAL A 30 -17.17 -18.48 5.75
CA VAL A 30 -16.27 -17.69 6.58
C VAL A 30 -14.94 -17.53 5.88
N ARG A 31 -14.42 -16.30 5.84
CA ARG A 31 -13.09 -16.01 5.30
C ARG A 31 -12.02 -16.72 6.11
N VAL A 32 -11.11 -17.41 5.44
CA VAL A 32 -9.93 -18.06 6.00
C VAL A 32 -8.75 -17.08 6.01
N PRO A 33 -8.17 -16.76 7.18
CA PRO A 33 -6.74 -16.67 7.39
C PRO A 33 -5.78 -16.59 6.20
N MET A 34 -5.29 -15.47 5.65
CA MET A 34 -4.29 -15.54 4.56
C MET A 34 -3.03 -16.33 4.97
N ASP A 35 -2.69 -16.34 6.26
CA ASP A 35 -1.61 -17.12 6.87
C ASP A 35 -1.98 -18.58 7.18
N GLU A 36 -3.25 -18.95 7.04
CA GLU A 36 -3.77 -20.29 7.31
C GLU A 36 -3.97 -21.14 6.05
N TRP A 37 -3.88 -20.55 4.86
CA TRP A 37 -4.00 -21.29 3.60
C TRP A 37 -2.92 -20.93 2.58
N THR A 38 -2.69 -21.83 1.64
CA THR A 38 -1.77 -21.64 0.51
C THR A 38 -2.15 -22.58 -0.64
N THR A 39 -1.45 -22.48 -1.76
CA THR A 39 -1.55 -23.42 -2.87
C THR A 39 -0.24 -24.17 -3.06
N ASP A 40 -0.29 -25.46 -3.39
CA ASP A 40 0.90 -26.21 -3.78
C ASP A 40 1.28 -25.98 -5.27
N GLN A 41 2.30 -26.70 -5.73
CA GLN A 41 2.80 -26.60 -7.11
C GLN A 41 1.81 -27.14 -8.15
N ASP A 42 0.90 -28.01 -7.73
CA ASP A 42 -0.13 -28.61 -8.58
C ASP A 42 -1.44 -27.79 -8.57
N GLY A 43 -1.49 -26.72 -7.76
CA GLY A 43 -2.62 -25.81 -7.64
C GLY A 43 -3.69 -26.27 -6.65
N HIS A 44 -3.41 -27.28 -5.82
CA HIS A 44 -4.32 -27.69 -4.75
C HIS A 44 -4.30 -26.66 -3.62
N ILE A 45 -5.47 -26.42 -3.03
CA ILE A 45 -5.61 -25.54 -1.86
C ILE A 45 -5.26 -26.34 -0.61
N LEU A 46 -4.38 -25.80 0.22
CA LEU A 46 -3.99 -26.34 1.52
C LEU A 46 -4.48 -25.40 2.60
N VAL A 47 -5.19 -25.93 3.59
CA VAL A 47 -5.60 -25.20 4.81
C VAL A 47 -4.92 -25.87 6.00
N HIS A 48 -4.17 -25.09 6.78
CA HIS A 48 -3.28 -25.58 7.84
C HIS A 48 -2.30 -26.68 7.38
N GLY A 49 -1.89 -26.62 6.11
CA GLY A 49 -0.98 -27.61 5.49
C GLY A 49 -1.64 -28.91 5.04
N GLU A 50 -2.96 -29.07 5.20
CA GLU A 50 -3.71 -30.21 4.70
C GLU A 50 -4.43 -29.86 3.39
N ILE A 51 -4.32 -30.74 2.38
CA ILE A 51 -5.03 -30.58 1.11
C ILE A 51 -6.53 -30.64 1.34
N VAL A 52 -7.24 -29.63 0.84
CA VAL A 52 -8.71 -29.62 0.79
C VAL A 52 -9.17 -30.72 -0.17
N LYS A 53 -9.88 -31.72 0.36
CA LYS A 53 -10.32 -32.90 -0.40
C LYS A 53 -11.66 -32.70 -1.11
N ASP A 54 -12.50 -31.83 -0.56
CA ASP A 54 -13.78 -31.47 -1.14
C ASP A 54 -13.71 -30.04 -1.65
N ASP A 55 -13.64 -29.86 -2.97
CA ASP A 55 -13.58 -28.54 -3.59
C ASP A 55 -14.79 -27.67 -3.23
N LYS A 56 -15.93 -28.30 -2.87
CA LYS A 56 -17.13 -27.56 -2.44
C LYS A 56 -17.04 -27.04 -1.01
N SER A 57 -16.06 -27.47 -0.22
CA SER A 57 -15.85 -27.00 1.15
C SER A 57 -15.15 -25.64 1.21
N VAL A 58 -14.70 -25.12 0.07
CA VAL A 58 -14.06 -23.82 -0.05
C VAL A 58 -14.53 -23.03 -1.27
N ILE A 59 -14.41 -21.72 -1.22
CA ILE A 59 -14.62 -20.80 -2.34
C ILE A 59 -13.37 -19.92 -2.44
N LEU A 60 -12.61 -20.10 -3.50
CA LEU A 60 -11.50 -19.20 -3.84
C LEU A 60 -12.04 -18.03 -4.67
N ILE A 61 -11.79 -16.81 -4.18
CA ILE A 61 -12.24 -15.55 -4.78
C ILE A 61 -11.04 -14.85 -5.41
N PRO A 62 -11.03 -14.64 -6.73
CA PRO A 62 -10.00 -13.86 -7.40
C PRO A 62 -10.22 -12.35 -7.19
N GLY A 63 -9.11 -11.61 -7.17
CA GLY A 63 -9.11 -10.17 -7.41
C GLY A 63 -9.16 -9.81 -8.89
N ASP A 64 -8.77 -8.58 -9.20
CA ASP A 64 -8.67 -8.04 -10.57
C ASP A 64 -7.41 -8.51 -11.33
N GLY A 65 -6.58 -9.34 -10.68
CA GLY A 65 -5.31 -9.82 -11.22
C GLY A 65 -4.10 -9.01 -10.79
N SER A 66 -4.29 -7.97 -9.96
CA SER A 66 -3.21 -7.20 -9.34
C SER A 66 -3.09 -7.49 -7.84
N SER A 67 -1.87 -7.42 -7.31
CA SER A 67 -1.58 -7.49 -5.88
C SER A 67 -0.67 -6.34 -5.48
N LEU A 68 -1.01 -5.67 -4.37
CA LEU A 68 -0.11 -4.65 -3.82
C LEU A 68 1.23 -5.22 -3.35
N LEU A 69 1.23 -6.44 -2.79
CA LEU A 69 2.44 -7.04 -2.21
C LEU A 69 3.30 -7.79 -3.22
N ALA A 70 2.72 -8.26 -4.33
CA ALA A 70 3.47 -8.93 -5.39
C ALA A 70 3.87 -7.96 -6.51
N ASP A 71 2.90 -7.25 -7.10
CA ASP A 71 3.12 -6.47 -8.32
C ASP A 71 3.57 -5.04 -8.03
N ASN A 72 3.17 -4.48 -6.89
CA ASN A 72 3.39 -3.06 -6.55
C ASN A 72 4.27 -2.83 -5.31
N ALA A 73 5.01 -3.87 -4.89
CA ALA A 73 5.84 -3.81 -3.69
C ALA A 73 6.90 -2.70 -3.74
N ASP A 74 7.46 -2.44 -4.93
CA ASP A 74 8.52 -1.45 -5.10
C ASP A 74 8.00 -0.01 -5.01
N ALA A 75 6.77 0.26 -5.46
CA ALA A 75 6.12 1.55 -5.26
C ALA A 75 5.89 1.82 -3.76
N LEU A 76 5.39 0.82 -3.02
CA LEU A 76 5.21 0.91 -1.57
C LEU A 76 6.53 1.12 -0.82
N ARG A 77 7.58 0.38 -1.19
CA ARG A 77 8.93 0.55 -0.61
C ARG A 77 9.48 1.94 -0.91
N SER A 78 9.32 2.42 -2.13
CA SER A 78 9.79 3.74 -2.55
C SER A 78 9.10 4.86 -1.77
N ALA A 79 7.77 4.80 -1.64
CA ALA A 79 7.00 5.75 -0.83
C ALA A 79 7.45 5.74 0.66
N ARG A 80 7.64 4.55 1.24
CA ARG A 80 8.16 4.40 2.61
C ARG A 80 9.56 4.98 2.79
N ASN A 81 10.46 4.70 1.84
CA ASN A 81 11.83 5.20 1.86
C ASN A 81 11.87 6.74 1.73
N MET A 82 10.96 7.31 0.91
CA MET A 82 10.80 8.76 0.78
C MET A 82 10.41 9.40 2.12
N GLU A 83 9.39 8.85 2.79
CA GLU A 83 8.95 9.35 4.11
C GLU A 83 10.04 9.22 5.18
N GLN A 84 10.77 8.09 5.21
CA GLN A 84 11.90 7.91 6.11
C GLN A 84 13.02 8.91 5.84
N THR A 85 13.35 9.14 4.56
CA THR A 85 14.37 10.09 4.14
C THR A 85 13.97 11.53 4.49
N TRP A 86 12.72 11.89 4.22
CA TRP A 86 12.17 13.20 4.60
C TRP A 86 12.22 13.40 6.11
N SER A 87 11.73 12.43 6.88
CA SER A 87 11.72 12.46 8.35
C SER A 87 13.13 12.59 8.93
N SER A 88 14.10 11.87 8.36
CA SER A 88 15.52 11.97 8.73
C SER A 88 16.07 13.37 8.44
N ARG A 89 15.78 13.93 7.26
CA ARG A 89 16.23 15.27 6.86
C ARG A 89 15.60 16.40 7.65
N VAL A 90 14.35 16.26 8.10
CA VAL A 90 13.70 17.24 8.98
C VAL A 90 14.37 17.24 10.35
N ARG A 91 14.68 16.05 10.91
CA ARG A 91 15.38 15.93 12.20
C ARG A 91 16.81 16.44 12.16
N SER A 92 17.52 16.12 11.09
CA SER A 92 18.91 16.53 10.87
C SER A 92 19.04 17.02 9.42
N PRO A 93 18.91 18.33 9.19
CA PRO A 93 19.14 18.92 7.88
C PRO A 93 20.62 18.76 7.55
N ILE A 94 20.98 17.63 6.95
CA ILE A 94 22.35 17.25 6.65
C ILE A 94 22.71 17.90 5.30
N PRO A 95 23.46 19.03 5.25
CA PRO A 95 24.09 19.44 4.01
C PRO A 95 25.04 18.34 3.55
N LEU A 96 25.23 18.23 2.23
CA LEU A 96 26.31 17.43 1.67
C LEU A 96 27.61 17.94 2.31
N LEU A 97 28.43 17.04 2.82
CA LEU A 97 29.60 17.40 3.60
C LEU A 97 30.82 16.76 2.97
N GLU A 98 31.80 17.58 2.65
CA GLU A 98 33.14 17.14 2.29
C GLU A 98 34.02 17.24 3.54
N VAL A 99 34.68 16.13 3.86
CA VAL A 99 35.77 16.10 4.84
C VAL A 99 37.05 16.33 4.03
N HIS A 100 37.56 17.55 4.10
CA HIS A 100 38.73 17.97 3.34
C HIS A 100 39.97 17.87 4.22
N ASP A 101 40.97 17.12 3.78
CA ASP A 101 42.27 17.01 4.46
C ASP A 101 43.19 18.15 4.01
N LEU A 102 43.71 18.91 4.98
CA LEU A 102 44.62 20.03 4.79
C LEU A 102 46.09 19.64 5.03
N SER A 103 46.37 18.40 5.40
CA SER A 103 47.75 17.95 5.65
C SER A 103 48.56 17.84 4.35
N GLU A 104 49.83 18.25 4.39
CA GLU A 104 50.73 18.17 3.22
C GLU A 104 51.13 16.72 2.89
N GLU A 105 51.15 15.85 3.90
CA GLU A 105 51.53 14.43 3.78
C GLU A 105 50.34 13.55 3.33
N GLY A 106 49.11 14.02 3.53
CA GLY A 106 47.88 13.30 3.22
C GLY A 106 47.56 12.19 4.23
N MET A 107 46.27 12.00 4.49
CA MET A 107 45.77 10.93 5.35
C MET A 107 45.79 9.58 4.62
N SER A 108 46.08 8.51 5.37
CA SER A 108 45.97 7.14 4.84
C SER A 108 44.50 6.78 4.56
N GLN A 109 44.24 5.97 3.54
CA GLN A 109 42.87 5.57 3.18
C GLN A 109 42.08 4.92 4.34
N PRO A 110 42.65 4.00 5.16
CA PRO A 110 41.93 3.41 6.28
C PRO A 110 41.52 4.44 7.34
N GLU A 111 42.38 5.43 7.59
CA GLU A 111 42.13 6.49 8.56
C GLU A 111 41.06 7.47 8.05
N ALA A 112 41.05 7.77 6.76
CA ALA A 112 40.01 8.58 6.12
C ALA A 112 38.63 7.89 6.20
N GLU A 113 38.56 6.58 5.93
CA GLU A 113 37.33 5.80 6.05
C GLU A 113 36.80 5.77 7.49
N GLU A 114 37.69 5.65 8.48
CA GLU A 114 37.33 5.71 9.88
C GLU A 114 36.79 7.09 10.28
N TYR A 115 37.43 8.17 9.81
CA TYR A 115 36.96 9.55 10.05
C TYR A 115 35.57 9.78 9.45
N VAL A 116 35.35 9.38 8.19
CA VAL A 116 34.04 9.49 7.52
C VAL A 116 32.97 8.72 8.29
N LYS A 117 33.29 7.51 8.78
CA LYS A 117 32.36 6.70 9.57
C LYS A 117 32.02 7.35 10.92
N ASN A 118 33.01 7.95 11.59
CA ASN A 118 32.80 8.66 12.85
C ASN A 118 31.94 9.91 12.67
N VAL A 119 32.18 10.69 11.61
CA VAL A 119 31.34 11.84 11.23
C VAL A 119 29.93 11.40 10.90
N ALA A 120 29.75 10.32 10.12
CA ALA A 120 28.43 9.77 9.80
C ALA A 120 27.67 9.34 11.06
N LYS A 121 28.35 8.66 12.00
CA LYS A 121 27.77 8.21 13.27
C LYS A 121 27.35 9.40 14.16
N ALA A 122 28.19 10.42 14.28
CA ALA A 122 27.85 11.62 15.06
C ALA A 122 26.60 12.34 14.51
N ARG A 123 26.42 12.34 13.19
CA ARG A 123 25.27 12.95 12.51
C ARG A 123 23.98 12.15 12.61
N GLN A 124 24.07 10.85 12.89
CA GLN A 124 22.93 9.97 13.13
C GLN A 124 22.43 10.03 14.58
N ASN A 125 23.03 10.85 15.45
CA ASN A 125 22.63 10.99 16.84
C ASN A 125 21.17 11.53 16.95
N PRO A 126 20.24 10.81 17.60
CA PRO A 126 18.83 11.20 17.73
C PRO A 126 18.58 12.54 18.42
N ASP A 127 19.51 12.99 19.27
CA ASP A 127 19.36 14.22 20.08
C ASP A 127 19.54 15.53 19.27
N GLY A 128 19.69 15.43 17.95
CA GLY A 128 19.69 16.58 17.03
C GLY A 128 20.93 17.48 17.09
N GLN A 129 21.91 17.15 17.94
CA GLN A 129 23.16 17.89 18.08
C GLN A 129 24.34 17.00 17.68
N ALA A 130 24.68 17.02 16.39
CA ALA A 130 25.90 16.40 15.89
C ALA A 130 27.10 17.27 16.30
N VAL A 131 27.64 17.05 17.49
CA VAL A 131 28.88 17.69 17.94
C VAL A 131 30.06 16.89 17.39
N ILE A 132 30.85 17.53 16.53
CA ILE A 132 32.02 16.91 15.89
C ILE A 132 33.27 17.69 16.31
N TYR A 133 34.27 16.98 16.82
CA TYR A 133 35.61 17.53 16.98
C TYR A 133 36.35 17.41 15.66
N THR A 134 36.86 18.54 15.14
CA THR A 134 37.64 18.57 13.90
C THR A 134 39.07 18.99 14.25
N PRO A 135 40.10 18.16 14.01
CA PRO A 135 41.49 18.53 14.24
C PRO A 135 41.93 19.62 13.24
N SER A 136 43.04 20.30 13.54
CA SER A 136 43.54 21.42 12.72
C SER A 136 43.91 21.05 11.28
N THR A 137 44.10 19.75 11.01
CA THR A 137 44.44 19.21 9.69
C THR A 137 43.21 18.88 8.85
N ILE A 138 41.99 19.02 9.38
CA ILE A 138 40.75 18.67 8.66
C ILE A 138 39.85 19.90 8.58
N GLN A 139 39.24 20.11 7.42
CA GLN A 139 38.21 21.11 7.21
C GLN A 139 36.90 20.43 6.78
N LEU A 140 35.81 20.79 7.45
CA LEU A 140 34.47 20.36 7.06
C LEU A 140 33.86 21.41 6.13
N ILE A 141 33.68 21.06 4.85
CA ILE A 141 33.05 21.93 3.85
C ILE A 141 31.62 21.44 3.62
N THR A 142 30.65 22.31 3.88
CA THR A 142 29.25 22.03 3.58
C THR A 142 28.92 22.47 2.17
N HIS A 143 28.57 21.51 1.32
CA HIS A 143 28.00 21.74 0.00
C HIS A 143 26.47 21.64 0.12
N GLY A 144 25.73 22.67 -0.29
CA GLY A 144 24.28 22.50 -0.39
C GLY A 144 23.47 23.77 -0.51
N GLU A 145 22.79 23.88 -1.65
CA GLU A 145 21.51 24.57 -1.79
C GLU A 145 20.38 23.54 -1.63
N LYS A 146 19.34 23.87 -0.84
CA LYS A 146 18.28 22.92 -0.49
C LYS A 146 17.19 22.90 -1.56
N ALA A 147 17.07 21.80 -2.31
CA ALA A 147 15.83 21.49 -3.02
C ALA A 147 14.80 20.88 -2.04
N THR A 148 14.31 21.68 -1.08
CA THR A 148 13.17 21.30 -0.21
C THR A 148 11.94 20.93 -1.05
N ASP A 149 11.86 21.50 -2.25
CA ASP A 149 10.85 21.25 -3.28
C ASP A 149 10.79 19.79 -3.77
N LEU A 150 11.94 19.09 -3.83
CA LEU A 150 11.99 17.68 -4.26
C LEU A 150 11.20 16.76 -3.33
N PHE A 151 11.16 17.05 -2.02
CA PHE A 151 10.39 16.25 -1.08
C PHE A 151 8.90 16.55 -1.12
N VAL A 152 8.51 17.79 -1.37
CA VAL A 152 7.09 18.16 -1.49
C VAL A 152 6.52 17.53 -2.75
N SER A 153 7.18 17.70 -3.89
CA SER A 153 6.82 17.06 -5.15
C SER A 153 6.86 15.54 -5.06
N GLY A 154 7.96 14.96 -4.56
CA GLY A 154 8.10 13.49 -4.47
C GLY A 154 7.05 12.81 -3.58
N ARG A 155 6.59 13.46 -2.50
CA ARG A 155 5.49 12.94 -1.67
C ARG A 155 4.15 13.00 -2.38
N ASN A 156 3.90 14.06 -3.15
CA ASN A 156 2.70 14.17 -3.96
C ASN A 156 2.67 13.11 -5.07
N GLU A 157 3.78 12.91 -5.78
CA GLU A 157 3.92 11.84 -6.78
C GLU A 157 3.70 10.46 -6.15
N SER A 158 4.27 10.21 -4.96
CA SER A 158 4.04 8.94 -4.25
C SER A 158 2.56 8.70 -3.95
N ARG A 159 1.78 9.75 -3.66
CA ARG A 159 0.33 9.62 -3.48
C ARG A 159 -0.36 9.32 -4.82
N LEU A 160 0.00 10.04 -5.88
CA LEU A 160 -0.55 9.82 -7.22
C LEU A 160 -0.30 8.39 -7.73
N ASP A 161 0.90 7.85 -7.49
CA ASP A 161 1.24 6.47 -7.82
C ASP A 161 0.32 5.48 -7.09
N ILE A 162 0.14 5.65 -5.77
CA ILE A 162 -0.76 4.79 -4.99
C ILE A 162 -2.22 4.93 -5.41
N ALA A 163 -2.69 6.15 -5.71
CA ALA A 163 -4.03 6.35 -6.30
C ALA A 163 -4.17 5.61 -7.62
N GLY A 164 -3.17 5.68 -8.50
CA GLY A 164 -3.16 4.99 -9.78
C GLY A 164 -3.25 3.47 -9.62
N ILE A 165 -2.45 2.92 -8.71
CA ILE A 165 -2.44 1.48 -8.41
C ILE A 165 -3.79 1.01 -7.85
N LEU A 166 -4.38 1.76 -6.93
CA LEU A 166 -5.66 1.43 -6.31
C LEU A 166 -6.87 1.73 -7.21
N GLY A 167 -6.62 2.32 -8.38
CA GLY A 167 -7.69 2.84 -9.23
C GLY A 167 -8.49 3.95 -8.53
N LEU A 168 -7.96 4.68 -7.55
CA LEU A 168 -8.69 5.73 -6.85
C LEU A 168 -8.48 7.12 -7.49
N PRO A 169 -9.47 8.03 -7.45
CA PRO A 169 -9.25 9.41 -7.85
C PRO A 169 -8.25 10.11 -6.91
N ALA A 170 -7.35 10.92 -7.47
CA ALA A 170 -6.34 11.66 -6.71
C ALA A 170 -6.94 12.55 -5.60
N SER A 171 -8.12 13.14 -5.86
CA SER A 171 -8.83 13.98 -4.88
C SER A 171 -9.29 13.21 -3.64
N GLN A 172 -9.52 11.90 -3.73
CA GLN A 172 -9.95 11.06 -2.60
C GLN A 172 -8.82 10.75 -1.61
N ILE A 173 -7.56 10.98 -1.99
CA ILE A 173 -6.38 10.74 -1.15
C ILE A 173 -5.55 12.00 -0.92
N ASP A 174 -6.15 13.18 -1.11
CA ASP A 174 -5.49 14.49 -0.98
C ASP A 174 -4.18 14.59 -1.79
N ALA A 175 -4.19 14.04 -3.01
CA ALA A 175 -3.12 14.21 -3.98
C ALA A 175 -3.46 15.36 -4.93
N SER A 176 -2.49 16.23 -5.21
CA SER A 176 -2.65 17.38 -6.09
C SER A 176 -2.02 17.10 -7.44
N GLN A 177 -2.80 17.11 -8.52
CA GLN A 177 -2.20 17.14 -9.86
C GLN A 177 -1.59 18.54 -10.12
N ALA A 178 -0.43 18.60 -10.78
CA ALA A 178 0.33 19.84 -11.01
C ALA A 178 -0.46 20.94 -11.76
N GLN A 179 -1.57 20.57 -12.41
CA GLN A 179 -2.53 21.45 -13.05
C GLN A 179 -3.95 21.10 -12.59
N ALA A 180 -4.27 21.36 -11.34
CA ALA A 180 -5.66 21.51 -10.93
C ALA A 180 -6.20 22.85 -11.52
N SER A 181 -6.39 22.89 -12.84
CA SER A 181 -7.38 23.81 -13.40
C SER A 181 -8.68 23.48 -12.70
N LEU A 182 -9.18 24.45 -11.92
CA LEU A 182 -10.43 24.44 -11.15
C LEU A 182 -11.60 24.06 -12.06
N THR A 183 -11.68 22.79 -12.39
CA THR A 183 -12.84 22.19 -13.02
C THR A 183 -13.79 22.04 -11.86
N TYR A 184 -14.89 22.80 -11.88
CA TYR A 184 -15.96 22.66 -10.91
C TYR A 184 -16.57 21.26 -11.05
N ALA A 185 -15.88 20.26 -10.52
CA ALA A 185 -16.45 18.96 -10.24
C ALA A 185 -17.32 19.15 -9.00
N THR A 186 -18.61 18.88 -9.14
CA THR A 186 -19.50 18.81 -7.98
C THR A 186 -19.14 17.58 -7.14
N GLN A 187 -19.40 17.62 -5.84
CA GLN A 187 -19.20 16.44 -4.97
C GLN A 187 -19.94 15.20 -5.51
N GLN A 188 -21.09 15.40 -6.16
CA GLN A 188 -21.85 14.33 -6.81
C GLN A 188 -21.03 13.64 -7.91
N SER A 189 -20.42 14.40 -8.82
CA SER A 189 -19.61 13.82 -9.90
C SER A 189 -18.37 13.07 -9.40
N GLU A 190 -17.80 13.46 -8.26
CA GLU A 190 -16.69 12.73 -7.65
C GLU A 190 -17.15 11.44 -6.96
N GLN A 191 -18.33 11.44 -6.33
CA GLN A 191 -18.93 10.24 -5.75
C GLN A 191 -19.34 9.23 -6.83
N ASP A 192 -19.93 9.69 -7.93
CA ASP A 192 -20.28 8.83 -9.06
C ASP A 192 -19.02 8.19 -9.64
N ALA A 193 -17.96 8.97 -9.83
CA ALA A 193 -16.66 8.47 -10.28
C ALA A 193 -15.98 7.51 -9.29
N LEU A 194 -16.24 7.63 -7.98
CA LEU A 194 -15.76 6.67 -6.99
C LEU A 194 -16.55 5.36 -7.09
N THR A 195 -17.89 5.43 -7.13
CA THR A 195 -18.75 4.26 -7.26
C THR A 195 -18.45 3.46 -8.52
N ASP A 196 -18.26 4.13 -9.66
CA ASP A 196 -17.85 3.48 -10.91
C ASP A 196 -16.53 2.71 -10.77
N ARG A 197 -15.64 3.15 -9.89
CA ARG A 197 -14.34 2.49 -9.67
C ARG A 197 -14.36 1.42 -8.58
N LEU A 198 -15.35 1.45 -7.69
CA LEU A 198 -15.59 0.35 -6.76
C LEU A 198 -15.96 -0.93 -7.50
N SER A 199 -16.55 -0.82 -8.70
CA SER A 199 -16.89 -1.98 -9.52
C SER A 199 -15.67 -2.85 -9.86
N ALA A 200 -14.49 -2.24 -10.07
CA ALA A 200 -13.24 -2.98 -10.32
C ALA A 200 -12.88 -3.95 -9.16
N TRP A 201 -13.25 -3.60 -7.92
CA TRP A 201 -12.99 -4.41 -6.74
C TRP A 201 -14.12 -5.41 -6.45
N THR A 202 -15.35 -5.08 -6.82
CA THR A 202 -16.52 -5.89 -6.48
C THR A 202 -16.94 -6.85 -7.58
N GLU A 203 -16.77 -6.51 -8.86
CA GLU A 203 -17.14 -7.36 -10.00
C GLU A 203 -16.50 -8.75 -9.95
N PRO A 204 -15.19 -8.92 -9.61
CA PRO A 204 -14.60 -10.26 -9.47
C PRO A 204 -15.28 -11.10 -8.38
N ILE A 205 -15.68 -10.45 -7.28
CA ILE A 205 -16.38 -11.08 -6.16
C ILE A 205 -17.78 -11.49 -6.59
N GLU A 206 -18.54 -10.58 -7.21
CA GLU A 206 -19.88 -10.84 -7.74
C GLU A 206 -19.87 -11.98 -8.75
N ALA A 207 -18.92 -11.95 -9.70
CA ALA A 207 -18.75 -12.99 -10.71
C ALA A 207 -18.49 -14.35 -10.05
N ARG A 208 -17.59 -14.41 -9.06
CA ARG A 208 -17.28 -15.66 -8.37
C ARG A 208 -18.45 -16.19 -7.55
N LEU A 209 -19.17 -15.31 -6.84
CA LEU A 209 -20.32 -15.69 -6.01
C LEU A 209 -21.58 -15.98 -6.82
N SER A 210 -21.61 -15.59 -8.09
CA SER A 210 -22.72 -15.87 -9.02
C SER A 210 -22.58 -17.22 -9.75
N LEU A 211 -21.52 -17.99 -9.50
CA LEU A 211 -21.34 -19.29 -10.13
C LEU A 211 -22.27 -20.35 -9.54
N ASP A 212 -22.57 -21.37 -10.35
CA ASP A 212 -23.51 -22.48 -10.06
C ASP A 212 -23.16 -23.27 -8.78
N ASP A 213 -21.92 -23.21 -8.31
CA ASP A 213 -21.47 -23.85 -7.07
C ASP A 213 -21.83 -23.06 -5.81
N VAL A 214 -22.14 -21.76 -5.95
CA VAL A 214 -22.51 -20.86 -4.86
C VAL A 214 -24.01 -20.60 -4.87
N VAL A 215 -24.58 -20.21 -6.02
CA VAL A 215 -26.00 -19.89 -6.17
C VAL A 215 -26.66 -20.76 -7.24
N PRO A 216 -27.99 -21.03 -7.13
CA PRO A 216 -28.69 -21.78 -8.16
C PRO A 216 -28.71 -21.06 -9.51
N ARG A 217 -28.71 -21.85 -10.59
CA ARG A 217 -28.84 -21.37 -11.97
C ARG A 217 -29.96 -20.36 -12.15
N GLY A 218 -29.65 -19.25 -12.83
CA GLY A 218 -30.58 -18.15 -13.08
C GLY A 218 -30.62 -17.10 -11.97
N THR A 219 -29.81 -17.27 -10.93
CA THR A 219 -29.59 -16.28 -9.86
C THR A 219 -28.19 -15.70 -10.01
N HIS A 220 -28.00 -14.44 -9.61
CA HIS A 220 -26.68 -13.81 -9.51
C HIS A 220 -26.60 -12.99 -8.22
N VAL A 221 -25.38 -12.75 -7.77
CA VAL A 221 -25.05 -11.92 -6.62
C VAL A 221 -24.47 -10.61 -7.15
N ALA A 222 -25.01 -9.48 -6.69
CA ALA A 222 -24.53 -8.15 -7.01
C ALA A 222 -24.49 -7.28 -5.74
N PHE A 223 -23.52 -6.38 -5.63
CA PHE A 223 -23.50 -5.37 -4.59
C PHE A 223 -24.47 -4.25 -4.95
N GLU A 224 -25.24 -3.81 -3.97
CA GLU A 224 -26.10 -2.65 -4.11
C GLU A 224 -25.32 -1.39 -3.71
N PHE A 225 -24.95 -0.57 -4.70
CA PHE A 225 -24.29 0.73 -4.48
C PHE A 225 -25.26 1.90 -4.34
N SER A 226 -26.56 1.64 -4.19
CA SER A 226 -27.55 2.71 -4.03
C SER A 226 -27.29 3.49 -2.73
N ALA A 227 -27.33 4.82 -2.81
CA ALA A 227 -26.90 5.76 -1.76
C ALA A 227 -27.72 5.74 -0.45
N SER A 228 -28.58 4.73 -0.21
CA SER A 228 -29.60 4.76 0.85
C SER A 228 -29.23 4.01 2.15
N THR A 229 -28.12 3.28 2.23
CA THR A 229 -27.85 2.44 3.43
C THR A 229 -27.19 3.19 4.59
N LEU A 230 -26.83 4.47 4.42
CA LEU A 230 -26.39 5.34 5.54
C LEU A 230 -27.53 6.12 6.21
N SER A 231 -28.79 5.91 5.80
CA SER A 231 -29.94 6.42 6.56
C SER A 231 -30.34 5.41 7.63
N THR A 232 -29.81 5.58 8.83
CA THR A 232 -30.39 4.98 10.04
C THR A 232 -31.83 5.46 10.18
N GLY A 233 -32.78 4.57 9.89
CA GLY A 233 -34.15 4.54 10.39
C GLY A 233 -34.94 5.85 10.28
N THR A 234 -35.67 6.03 9.17
CA THR A 234 -36.93 6.76 9.23
C THR A 234 -38.04 5.81 8.75
N PRO A 235 -38.97 5.36 9.61
CA PRO A 235 -40.11 4.59 9.17
C PRO A 235 -40.96 5.46 8.23
N ARG A 236 -41.32 4.93 7.06
CA ARG A 236 -42.42 5.49 6.27
C ARG A 236 -43.71 4.90 6.82
N GLU A 237 -44.58 5.75 7.33
CA GLU A 237 -45.96 5.42 7.66
C GLU A 237 -46.75 5.32 6.35
N ASP A 238 -47.45 4.20 6.17
CA ASP A 238 -48.71 4.13 5.42
C ASP A 238 -49.87 4.07 6.44
#